data_AF-A0A4P5R7P8-F1
#
_entry.id   AF-A0A4P5R7P8-F1
#
_cell.length_a   1.000
_cell.length_b   1.000
_cell.length_c   1.000
_cell.angle_alpha   90.00
_cell.angle_beta   90.00
_cell.angle_gamma   90.00
#
_symmetry.space_group_name_H-M   'P 1'
#
loop_
_entity.id
_entity.type
_entity.pdbx_description
1 polymer ?
#
loop_
_entity_poly.entity_id
_entity_poly.type
_entity_poly.pdbx_seq_one_letter_code
_entity_poly.pdbx_strand_id
1 'polypeptide(L)' 'MNPGETLTKEEVLDYIRPRLAKWQVPDDVVFIDEVPKTSVGKFSKKTLRDKFADYVLPTI' A
#
# COMPACT_ATOMS: atom_id res chain seq x y z
N MET A 1 10.85 -3.45 -14.81
CA MET A 1 10.72 -1.98 -14.91
C MET A 1 11.84 -1.50 -15.76
N ASN A 2 11.49 -0.81 -16.84
CA ASN A 2 12.49 -0.18 -17.70
C ASN A 2 13.08 1.04 -16.96
N PRO A 3 14.31 1.48 -17.27
CA PRO A 3 14.87 2.68 -16.70
C PRO A 3 13.95 3.89 -16.98
N GLY A 4 13.48 4.57 -15.92
CA GLY A 4 12.58 5.72 -16.01
C GLY A 4 11.09 5.40 -15.82
N GLU A 5 10.72 4.13 -15.68
CA GLU A 5 9.33 3.72 -15.47
C GLU A 5 8.99 3.82 -13.97
N THR A 6 7.98 4.64 -13.63
CA THR A 6 7.50 4.81 -12.25
C THR A 6 6.15 4.14 -12.12
N LEU A 7 5.99 3.29 -11.11
CA LEU A 7 4.71 2.68 -10.80
C LEU A 7 3.81 3.67 -10.05
N THR A 8 2.60 3.86 -10.55
CA THR A 8 1.58 4.70 -9.93
C THR A 8 0.63 3.88 -9.06
N LYS A 9 -0.08 4.55 -8.14
CA LYS A 9 -1.07 3.89 -7.27
C LYS A 9 -2.28 3.41 -8.08
N GLU A 10 -2.66 4.17 -9.12
CA GLU A 10 -3.75 3.84 -10.04
C GLU A 10 -3.47 2.54 -10.79
N GLU A 11 -2.25 2.38 -11.31
CA GLU A 11 -1.84 1.14 -11.99
C GLU A 11 -1.90 -0.08 -11.07
N VAL A 12 -1.52 0.07 -9.80
CA VAL A 12 -1.62 -1.02 -8.81
C VAL A 12 -3.09 -1.38 -8.57
N LEU A 13 -3.95 -0.38 -8.34
CA LEU A 13 -5.37 -0.60 -8.09
C LEU A 13 -6.06 -1.21 -9.31
N ASP A 14 -5.81 -0.70 -10.51
CA ASP A 14 -6.43 -1.19 -11.76
C ASP A 14 -5.98 -2.60 -12.10
N TYR A 15 -4.75 -2.97 -11.74
CA TYR A 15 -4.28 -4.33 -11.85
C TYR A 15 -5.04 -5.30 -10.92
N ILE A 16 -5.37 -4.92 -9.68
CA ILE A 16 -6.01 -5.82 -8.71
C ILE A 16 -7.55 -5.81 -8.78
N ARG A 17 -8.18 -4.70 -9.18
CA ARG A 17 -9.65 -4.54 -9.29
C ARG A 17 -10.36 -5.70 -10.00
N PRO A 18 -9.92 -6.19 -11.19
CA PRO A 18 -10.62 -7.29 -11.87
C PRO A 18 -10.37 -8.68 -11.26
N ARG A 19 -9.43 -8.80 -10.32
CA ARG A 19 -9.01 -10.08 -9.70
C ARG A 19 -9.63 -10.32 -8.32
N LEU A 20 -10.21 -9.29 -7.72
CA LEU A 20 -10.75 -9.32 -6.37
C LEU A 20 -12.22 -8.88 -6.38
N ALA A 21 -12.99 -9.34 -5.39
CA ALA A 21 -14.32 -8.78 -5.15
C ALA A 21 -14.20 -7.30 -4.75
N LYS A 22 -15.18 -6.47 -5.11
CA LYS A 22 -15.15 -5.02 -4.87
C LYS A 22 -14.81 -4.64 -3.42
N TRP A 23 -15.32 -5.39 -2.44
CA TRP A 23 -15.10 -5.13 -1.00
C TRP A 23 -13.71 -5.54 -0.49
N GLN A 24 -12.92 -6.27 -1.29
CA GLN A 24 -11.55 -6.65 -0.97
C GLN A 24 -10.52 -5.69 -1.59
N VAL A 25 -10.95 -4.84 -2.52
CA VAL A 25 -10.07 -3.86 -3.16
C VAL A 25 -9.70 -2.81 -2.11
N PRO A 26 -8.40 -2.53 -1.89
CA PRO A 26 -7.95 -1.48 -1.00
C PRO A 26 -8.47 -0.10 -1.42
N ASP A 27 -8.73 0.77 -0.44
CA ASP A 27 -9.14 2.14 -0.68
C ASP A 27 -8.00 3.02 -1.21
N ASP A 28 -6.74 2.72 -0.84
CA ASP A 28 -5.56 3.42 -1.34
C ASP A 28 -4.29 2.56 -1.32
N VAL A 29 -3.25 3.03 -2.01
CA VAL A 29 -1.91 2.43 -2.08
C VAL A 29 -0.88 3.51 -1.76
N VAL A 30 -0.05 3.24 -0.76
CA VAL A 30 1.04 4.14 -0.35
C VAL A 30 2.39 3.46 -0.59
N PHE A 31 3.27 4.15 -1.31
CA PHE A 31 4.65 3.72 -1.48
C PHE A 31 5.49 4.12 -0.26
N ILE A 32 6.28 3.18 0.23
CA ILE A 32 7.21 3.37 1.35
C ILE A 32 8.57 2.84 0.94
N ASP A 33 9.63 3.50 1.38
CA ASP A 33 11.01 3.09 1.06
C ASP A 33 11.33 1.71 1.65
N GLU A 34 10.78 1.42 2.83
CA GLU A 34 10.94 0.13 3.50
C GLU A 34 9.72 -0.28 4.30
N VAL A 35 9.47 -1.59 4.36
CA VAL A 35 8.46 -2.17 5.24
C VAL A 35 9.08 -2.36 6.62
N PRO A 36 8.56 -1.71 7.68
CA PRO A 36 9.11 -1.83 9.02
C PRO A 36 8.98 -3.27 9.52
N LYS A 37 10.05 -3.77 10.14
CA LYS A 37 10.14 -5.14 10.66
C LYS A 37 10.30 -5.17 12.17
N THR A 38 9.87 -6.26 12.80
CA THR A 38 10.15 -6.56 14.20
C THR A 38 11.59 -7.05 14.37
N SER A 39 12.06 -7.21 15.62
CA SER A 39 13.41 -7.71 15.93
C SER A 39 13.71 -9.12 15.38
N VAL A 40 12.67 -9.87 14.97
CA VAL A 40 12.80 -11.19 14.33
C VAL A 40 12.49 -11.14 12.82
N GLY A 41 12.45 -9.95 12.22
CA GLY A 41 12.33 -9.75 10.77
C GLY A 41 10.91 -9.83 10.20
N LYS A 42 9.88 -10.05 11.01
CA LYS A 42 8.47 -10.07 10.56
C LYS A 42 7.97 -8.65 10.33
N PHE A 43 7.00 -8.46 9.43
CA PHE A 43 6.38 -7.14 9.24
C PHE A 43 5.72 -6.63 10.51
N SER A 44 6.06 -5.40 10.90
CA SER A 44 5.48 -4.74 12.06
C SER A 44 4.19 -4.02 11.67
N LYS A 45 3.06 -4.73 11.72
CA LYS A 45 1.73 -4.12 11.50
C LYS A 45 1.43 -3.02 12.51
N LYS A 46 1.96 -3.11 13.74
CA LYS A 46 1.80 -2.07 14.76
C LYS A 46 2.44 -0.76 14.27
N THR A 47 3.72 -0.81 13.90
CA THR A 47 4.46 0.36 13.41
C THR A 47 3.84 0.95 12.15
N LEU A 48 3.35 0.11 11.23
CA LEU A 48 2.61 0.59 10.06
C LEU A 48 1.34 1.36 10.46
N ARG A 49 0.53 0.82 11.38
CA ARG A 49 -0.68 1.52 11.86
C ARG A 49 -0.35 2.83 12.56
N ASP A 50 0.68 2.85 13.40
CA ASP A 50 1.11 4.06 14.09
C ASP A 50 1.59 5.13 13.09
N LYS A 51 2.37 4.73 12.06
CA LYS A 51 2.87 5.64 11.01
C LYS A 51 1.74 6.25 10.16
N PHE A 52 0.65 5.51 9.98
CA PHE A 52 -0.49 5.92 9.16
C PHE A 52 -1.75 6.24 10.00
N ALA A 53 -1.59 6.52 11.30
CA ALA A 53 -2.73 6.75 12.21
C ALA A 53 -3.58 7.95 11.78
N ASP A 54 -2.93 9.01 11.31
CA ASP A 54 -3.57 10.24 10.83
C ASP A 54 -3.69 10.29 9.30
N TYR A 55 -3.52 9.14 8.63
CA TYR A 55 -3.60 9.07 7.18
C TYR A 55 -5.04 9.28 6.71
N VAL A 56 -5.25 10.31 5.89
CA VAL A 56 -6.55 10.64 5.29
C VAL A 56 -6.67 9.93 3.96
N LEU A 57 -7.71 9.11 3.80
CA LEU A 57 -7.98 8.43 2.54
C LEU A 57 -8.34 9.47 1.46
N PRO A 58 -7.91 9.26 0.20
CA PRO A 58 -8.15 10.19 -0.90
C PRO A 58 -9.63 10.29 -1.31
N THR A 59 -10.48 9.39 -0.81
CA THR A 59 -11.91 9.27 -1.15
C THR A 59 -12.85 9.92 -0.12
N ILE A 60 -12.32 10.65 0.87
CA ILE A 60 -13.13 11.43 1.84
C ILE A 60 -13.51 12.78 1.26
#